data_AF-A0A430VFP4-F1
#
_entry.id   AF-A0A430VFP4-F1
#
_cell.length_a   1.000
_cell.length_b   1.000
_cell.length_c   1.000
_cell.angle_alpha   90.00
_cell.angle_beta   90.00
_cell.angle_gamma   90.00
#
_symmetry.space_group_name_H-M   'P 1'
#
loop_
_entity.id
_entity.type
_entity.pdbx_description
1 polymer ?
#
loop_
_entity_poly.entity_id
_entity_poly.type
_entity_poly.pdbx_seq_one_letter_code
_entity_poly.pdbx_strand_id
1 'polypeptide(L)'
;WQRGLRRVLLFITDGLPGMEEAIRRVYPLAQWQVCVVHRVRSSLGQVRSRDRALLAQDLKGVYMAGSRQEALGALERLREA
;
A
#
# COMPACT_ATOMS: atom_id res chain seq x y z
N TRP A 1 7.65 11.26 -19.33
CA TRP A 1 7.35 10.96 -20.75
C TRP A 1 8.32 11.64 -21.72
N GLN A 2 8.65 12.93 -21.59
CA GLN A 2 9.56 13.66 -22.51
C GLN A 2 10.96 13.05 -22.69
N ARG A 3 11.45 12.26 -21.73
CA ARG A 3 12.73 11.52 -21.81
C ARG A 3 12.62 10.14 -22.51
N GLY A 4 11.54 9.87 -23.24
CA GLY A 4 11.37 8.65 -24.05
C GLY A 4 10.62 7.49 -23.40
N LEU A 5 10.23 7.59 -22.12
CA LEU A 5 9.41 6.56 -21.46
C LEU A 5 8.00 6.54 -22.05
N ARG A 6 7.67 5.46 -22.79
CA ARG A 6 6.42 5.35 -23.57
C ARG A 6 5.25 4.76 -22.79
N ARG A 7 5.48 3.74 -21.97
CA ARG A 7 4.41 3.01 -21.27
C ARG A 7 4.84 2.67 -19.86
N VAL A 8 3.91 2.84 -18.93
CA VAL A 8 4.00 2.38 -17.55
C VAL A 8 2.75 1.59 -17.27
N LEU A 9 2.89 0.42 -16.64
CA LEU A 9 1.75 -0.44 -16.30
C LEU A 9 1.21 -0.15 -14.90
N LEU A 10 2.09 0.16 -13.96
CA LEU A 10 1.76 0.35 -12.56
C LEU A 10 2.63 1.45 -11.96
N PHE A 11 1.99 2.37 -11.25
CA PHE A 11 2.63 3.29 -10.34
C PHE A 11 2.37 2.86 -8.90
N ILE A 12 3.44 2.76 -8.10
CA ILE A 12 3.36 2.55 -6.66
C ILE A 12 3.87 3.82 -5.99
N THR A 13 3.00 4.56 -5.30
CA THR A 13 3.38 5.84 -4.66
C THR A 13 3.09 5.80 -3.17
N ASP A 14 3.61 6.77 -2.43
CA ASP A 14 3.31 6.92 -1.00
C ASP A 14 1.88 7.41 -0.72
N GLY A 15 1.09 7.79 -1.74
CA GLY A 15 -0.28 8.28 -1.58
C GLY A 15 -0.38 9.79 -1.32
N LEU A 16 0.63 10.57 -1.72
CA LEU A 16 0.54 12.03 -1.71
C LEU A 16 -0.70 12.54 -2.48
N PRO A 17 -1.40 13.57 -1.97
CA PRO A 17 -2.51 14.19 -2.68
C PRO A 17 -2.09 14.69 -4.07
N GLY A 18 -2.97 14.52 -5.07
CA GLY A 18 -2.71 14.96 -6.44
C GLY A 18 -1.90 13.97 -7.30
N MET A 19 -1.36 12.91 -6.70
CA MET A 19 -0.50 11.96 -7.41
C MET A 19 -1.30 11.08 -8.38
N GLU A 20 -2.47 10.61 -7.98
CA GLU A 20 -3.34 9.80 -8.84
C GLU A 20 -3.80 10.61 -10.06
N GLU A 21 -4.18 11.87 -9.85
CA GLU A 21 -4.58 12.81 -10.89
C GLU A 21 -3.44 13.09 -11.87
N ALA A 22 -2.23 13.34 -11.35
CA ALA A 22 -1.04 13.56 -12.16
C ALA A 22 -0.68 12.32 -13.01
N ILE A 23 -0.77 11.12 -12.43
CA ILE A 23 -0.52 9.86 -13.13
C ILE A 23 -1.57 9.67 -14.23
N ARG A 24 -2.86 9.82 -13.93
CA ARG A 24 -3.94 9.66 -14.92
C ARG A 24 -3.82 10.65 -16.08
N ARG A 25 -3.34 11.86 -15.82
CA ARG A 25 -3.12 12.87 -16.86
C ARG A 25 -2.02 12.50 -17.84
N VAL A 26 -0.96 11.85 -17.37
CA VAL A 26 0.25 11.57 -18.18
C VAL A 26 0.26 10.14 -18.73
N TYR A 27 -0.19 9.18 -17.93
CA TYR A 27 -0.20 7.75 -18.20
C TYR A 27 -1.60 7.17 -17.89
N PRO A 28 -2.64 7.52 -18.67
CA PRO A 28 -4.03 7.16 -18.37
C PRO A 28 -4.31 5.66 -18.33
N LEU A 29 -3.46 4.86 -18.99
CA LEU A 29 -3.56 3.40 -19.02
C LEU A 29 -2.81 2.71 -17.88
N ALA A 30 -2.03 3.46 -17.09
CA ALA A 30 -1.31 2.89 -15.97
C ALA A 30 -2.26 2.71 -14.77
N GLN A 31 -2.15 1.57 -14.11
CA GLN A 31 -2.76 1.37 -12.80
C GLN A 31 -1.98 2.15 -11.74
N TRP A 32 -2.65 2.47 -10.65
CA TRP A 32 -2.06 3.13 -9.50
C TRP A 32 -2.41 2.38 -8.22
N GLN A 33 -1.42 2.26 -7.33
CA GLN A 33 -1.61 1.76 -5.98
C GLN A 33 -0.77 2.55 -4.98
N VAL A 34 -1.20 2.53 -3.72
CA VAL A 34 -0.40 3.02 -2.60
C VAL A 34 0.61 1.94 -2.19
N CYS A 35 1.80 2.40 -1.82
CA CYS A 35 2.92 1.55 -1.42
C CYS A 35 2.64 0.89 -0.07
N VAL A 36 2.62 -0.44 -0.05
CA VAL A 36 2.47 -1.22 1.17
C VAL A 36 3.55 -0.89 2.21
N VAL A 37 4.80 -0.68 1.79
CA VAL A 37 5.91 -0.33 2.70
C VAL A 37 5.62 0.99 3.40
N HIS A 38 5.12 2.00 2.68
CA HIS A 38 4.75 3.28 3.28
C HIS A 38 3.56 3.13 4.23
N ARG A 39 2.54 2.32 3.89
CA ARG A 39 1.42 2.06 4.81
C ARG A 39 1.86 1.33 6.07
N VAL A 40 2.65 0.26 5.95
CA VAL A 40 3.17 -0.51 7.10
C VAL A 40 4.01 0.39 7.99
N ARG A 41 4.96 1.15 7.43
CA ARG A 41 5.79 2.09 8.22
C ARG A 41 4.94 3.15 8.92
N SER A 42 3.94 3.70 8.23
CA SER A 42 3.00 4.66 8.81
C SER A 42 2.25 4.05 10.01
N SER A 43 1.69 2.84 9.87
CA SER A 43 0.97 2.14 10.93
C SER A 43 1.87 1.81 12.13
N LEU A 44 3.09 1.30 11.90
CA LEU A 44 4.05 1.02 12.96
C LEU A 44 4.52 2.29 13.71
N GLY A 45 4.47 3.44 13.04
CA GLY A 45 4.73 4.75 13.65
C GLY A 45 3.64 5.21 14.63
N GLN A 46 2.43 4.66 14.55
CA GLN A 46 1.30 5.01 15.42
C GLN A 46 1.24 4.17 16.71
N VAL A 47 2.11 3.16 16.86
CA VAL A 47 2.11 2.27 18.04
C VAL A 47 3.39 2.39 18.86
N ARG A 48 3.31 1.98 20.13
CA ARG A 48 4.45 1.95 21.05
C ARG A 48 5.52 0.98 20.54
N SER A 49 6.78 1.28 20.81
CA SER A 49 7.90 0.46 20.31
C SER A 49 7.80 -1.02 20.67
N ARG A 50 7.26 -1.34 21.87
CA ARG A 50 7.06 -2.71 22.34
C ARG A 50 6.03 -3.51 21.52
N ASP A 51 5.08 -2.83 20.90
CA ASP A 51 3.95 -3.44 20.18
C ASP A 51 4.22 -3.51 18.66
N ARG A 52 5.30 -2.86 18.17
CA ARG A 52 5.65 -2.80 16.74
C ARG A 52 5.89 -4.16 16.11
N ALA A 53 6.56 -5.06 16.82
CA ALA A 53 6.89 -6.38 16.29
C ALA A 53 5.63 -7.22 16.05
N LEU A 54 4.69 -7.18 17.01
CA LEU A 54 3.40 -7.86 16.92
C LEU A 54 2.58 -7.31 15.75
N LEU A 55 2.38 -5.98 15.71
CA LEU A 55 1.63 -5.34 14.62
C LEU A 55 2.27 -5.59 13.25
N ALA A 56 3.60 -5.63 13.15
CA ALA A 56 4.28 -5.93 11.89
C ALA A 56 3.98 -7.34 11.38
N GLN A 57 3.88 -8.32 12.30
CA GLN A 57 3.52 -9.69 11.97
C GLN A 57 2.07 -9.79 11.49
N ASP A 58 1.13 -9.12 12.18
CA ASP A 58 -0.27 -9.12 11.78
C ASP A 58 -0.49 -8.44 10.43
N LEU A 59 0.12 -7.27 10.21
CA LEU A 59 0.08 -6.58 8.93
C LEU A 59 0.67 -7.44 7.80
N LYS A 60 1.70 -8.23 8.08
CA LYS A 60 2.25 -9.20 7.10
C LYS A 60 1.21 -10.24 6.70
N GLY A 61 0.39 -10.71 7.63
CA GLY A 61 -0.74 -11.59 7.33
C GLY A 61 -1.76 -10.97 6.36
N VAL A 62 -1.94 -9.64 6.40
CA VAL A 62 -2.83 -8.93 5.48
C VAL A 62 -2.26 -8.85 4.06
N TYR A 63 -1.04 -8.32 3.90
CA TYR A 63 -0.50 -8.05 2.55
C TYR A 63 0.17 -9.24 1.87
N MET A 64 0.44 -10.34 2.60
CA MET A 64 0.96 -11.59 2.02
C MET A 64 -0.12 -12.66 1.84
N ALA A 65 -1.39 -12.34 2.07
CA ALA A 65 -2.51 -13.26 1.89
C ALA A 65 -2.62 -13.77 0.44
N GLY A 66 -3.04 -15.01 0.25
CA GLY A 66 -3.14 -15.64 -1.08
C GLY A 66 -4.33 -15.16 -1.90
N SER A 67 -5.32 -14.54 -1.25
CA SER A 67 -6.51 -14.01 -1.90
C SER A 67 -6.98 -12.71 -1.24
N ARG A 68 -7.80 -11.95 -1.97
CA ARG A 68 -8.42 -10.72 -1.44
C ARG A 68 -9.33 -11.04 -0.25
N GLN A 69 -10.06 -12.16 -0.28
CA GLN A 69 -10.89 -12.59 0.84
C GLN A 69 -10.06 -12.88 2.10
N GLU A 70 -8.95 -13.61 1.95
CA GLU A 70 -8.03 -13.88 3.07
C GLU A 70 -7.42 -12.60 3.64
N ALA A 71 -7.02 -11.65 2.78
CA ALA A 71 -6.48 -10.37 3.20
C ALA A 71 -7.49 -9.56 4.04
N LEU A 72 -8.75 -9.53 3.60
CA LEU A 72 -9.83 -8.85 4.31
C LEU A 72 -10.12 -9.51 5.67
N GLY A 73 -10.17 -10.85 5.71
CA GLY A 73 -10.35 -11.57 6.98
C GLY A 73 -9.18 -11.38 7.95
N ALA A 74 -7.94 -11.31 7.46
CA ALA A 74 -6.77 -10.95 8.28
C ALA A 74 -6.86 -9.52 8.81
N LEU A 75 -7.34 -8.58 8.00
CA LEU A 75 -7.54 -7.20 8.39
C LEU A 75 -8.65 -7.05 9.45
N GLU A 76 -9.74 -7.81 9.34
CA GLU A 76 -10.82 -7.83 10.33
C GLU A 76 -10.31 -8.34 11.68
N ARG A 77 -9.59 -9.47 11.70
CA ARG A 77 -8.98 -10.00 12.93
C ARG A 77 -8.03 -8.99 13.60
N LEU A 78 -7.26 -8.25 12.81
CA LEU A 78 -6.38 -7.19 13.33
C LEU A 78 -7.16 -6.02 13.93
N ARG A 79 -8.38 -5.71 13.45
CA ARG A 79 -9.20 -4.62 13.99
C ARG A 79 -9.90 -4.98 15.30
N GLU A 80 -10.09 -6.27 15.56
CA GLU A 80 -10.75 -6.79 16.77
C GLU A 80 -9.78 -7.01 17.94
N ALA A 81 -8.46 -7.00 17.67
CA ALA A 81 -7.38 -7.14 18.65
C ALA A 81 -7.05 -5.82 19.36
#